data_AF-A0A8S9W035-F1
#
_entry.id   AF-A0A8S9W035-F1
#
_cell.length_a   1.000
_cell.length_b   1.000
_cell.length_c   1.000
_cell.angle_alpha   90.00
_cell.angle_beta   90.00
_cell.angle_gamma   90.00
#
_symmetry.space_group_name_H-M   'P 1'
#
loop_
_entity.id
_entity.type
_entity.pdbx_description
1 polymer ?
#
loop_
_entity_poly.entity_id
_entity_poly.type
_entity_poly.pdbx_seq_one_letter_code
_entity_poly.pdbx_strand_id
1 'polypeptide(L)' 'MALSLLAMLTLLMMVMDLGKKAELLTVQDVKEILEIMLPKKVIAEREILKIIEEKHRARYSARMSHHRRNG' A
#
# COMPACT_ATOMS: atom_id res chain seq x y z
N MET A 1 -1.71 -11.09 -6.80
CA MET A 1 -2.50 -11.46 -5.60
C MET A 1 -2.39 -10.42 -4.48
N ALA A 2 -1.18 -10.03 -4.03
CA ALA A 2 -1.03 -9.10 -2.90
C ALA A 2 -1.66 -7.70 -3.10
N LEU A 3 -1.54 -7.09 -4.29
CA LEU A 3 -2.17 -5.78 -4.59
C LEU A 3 -3.70 -5.85 -4.55
N SER A 4 -4.28 -6.93 -5.06
CA SER A 4 -5.73 -7.17 -5.03
C SER A 4 -6.25 -7.31 -3.61
N LEU A 5 -5.51 -8.02 -2.74
CA LEU A 5 -5.83 -8.13 -1.32
C LEU A 5 -5.70 -6.79 -0.58
N LEU A 6 -4.71 -5.96 -0.95
CA LEU A 6 -4.55 -4.63 -0.37
C LEU A 6 -5.72 -3.71 -0.73
N ALA A 7 -6.15 -3.73 -1.99
CA ALA A 7 -7.32 -2.99 -2.44
C ALA A 7 -8.61 -3.47 -1.74
N MET A 8 -8.79 -4.79 -1.62
CA MET A 8 -9.90 -5.40 -0.86
C MET A 8 -9.88 -5.01 0.62
N LEU A 9 -8.72 -4.90 1.25
CA LEU A 9 -8.60 -4.45 2.63
C LEU A 9 -9.00 -2.98 2.78
N THR A 10 -8.56 -2.11 1.87
CA THR A 10 -8.95 -0.68 1.86
C THR A 10 -10.46 -0.53 1.68
N LEU A 11 -11.06 -1.33 0.80
CA LEU A 11 -12.51 -1.41 0.63
C LEU A 11 -13.23 -1.80 1.91
N LEU A 12 -12.77 -2.87 2.56
CA LEU A 12 -13.35 -3.35 3.81
C LEU A 12 -13.30 -2.29 4.91
N MET A 13 -12.17 -1.58 5.04
CA MET A 13 -12.04 -0.47 5.98
C MET A 13 -13.02 0.67 5.68
N MET A 14 -13.13 1.08 4.41
CA MET A 14 -14.09 2.13 4.02
C MET A 14 -15.54 1.74 4.28
N VAL A 15 -15.92 0.49 4.00
CA VAL A 15 -17.26 -0.03 4.33
C VAL A 15 -17.51 -0.03 5.83
N MET A 16 -16.53 -0.45 6.63
CA MET A 16 -16.66 -0.46 8.09
C MET A 16 -16.86 0.94 8.67
N ASP A 17 -16.11 1.94 8.18
CA ASP A 17 -16.19 3.32 8.65
C ASP A 17 -17.46 4.04 8.17
N LEU A 18 -17.91 3.77 6.93
CA LEU A 18 -19.12 4.38 6.36
C LEU A 18 -20.40 3.65 6.81
N GLY A 19 -20.29 2.40 7.27
CA GLY A 19 -21.39 1.58 7.78
C GLY A 19 -22.56 1.47 6.79
N LYS A 20 -23.79 1.52 7.31
CA LYS A 20 -25.03 1.44 6.50
C LYS A 20 -25.24 2.62 5.52
N LYS A 21 -24.40 3.66 5.57
CA LYS A 21 -24.52 4.80 4.67
C LYS A 21 -24.00 4.49 3.26
N ALA A 22 -23.23 3.41 3.11
CA ALA A 22 -22.62 3.03 1.85
C ALA A 22 -22.73 1.50 1.61
N GLU A 23 -23.94 0.93 1.77
CA GLU A 23 -24.20 -0.51 1.57
C GLU A 23 -23.90 -1.01 0.15
N LEU A 24 -23.87 -0.11 -0.83
CA LEU A 24 -23.59 -0.43 -2.23
C LEU A 24 -22.16 -0.03 -2.66
N LEU A 25 -21.25 0.25 -1.73
CA LEU A 25 -19.87 0.63 -2.06
C LEU A 25 -19.19 -0.47 -2.86
N THR A 26 -18.69 -0.14 -4.04
CA THR A 26 -17.99 -1.07 -4.93
C THR A 26 -16.49 -0.86 -4.91
N VAL A 27 -15.76 -1.85 -5.44
CA VAL A 27 -14.31 -1.77 -5.70
C VAL A 27 -13.95 -0.54 -6.55
N GLN A 28 -14.82 -0.19 -7.49
CA GLN A 28 -14.63 0.91 -8.42
C GLN A 28 -14.74 2.26 -7.70
N ASP A 29 -15.72 2.42 -6.81
CA ASP A 29 -15.89 3.66 -6.03
C ASP A 29 -14.67 3.95 -5.16
N VAL A 30 -14.12 2.93 -4.51
CA VAL A 30 -12.90 3.09 -3.69
C VAL A 30 -11.69 3.42 -4.54
N LYS A 31 -11.56 2.82 -5.73
CA LYS A 31 -10.52 3.21 -6.68
C LYS A 31 -10.62 4.69 -7.03
N GLU A 32 -11.80 5.18 -7.36
CA GLU A 32 -12.04 6.59 -7.70
C GLU A 32 -11.75 7.53 -6.53
N ILE A 33 -12.21 7.18 -5.32
CA ILE A 33 -11.90 7.94 -4.09
C ILE A 33 -10.39 8.01 -3.87
N LEU A 34 -9.68 6.89 -4.01
CA LEU A 34 -8.22 6.86 -3.85
C LEU A 34 -7.51 7.67 -4.94
N GLU A 35 -7.99 7.66 -6.19
CA GLU A 35 -7.45 8.49 -7.27
C GLU A 35 -7.67 10.00 -7.05
N ILE A 36 -8.71 10.37 -6.30
CA ILE A 36 -8.99 11.75 -5.87
C ILE A 36 -8.12 12.12 -4.65
N MET A 37 -8.05 11.26 -3.65
CA MET A 37 -7.34 11.52 -2.39
C MET A 37 -5.82 11.46 -2.52
N LEU A 38 -5.31 10.56 -3.35
CA LEU A 38 -3.87 10.40 -3.54
C LEU A 38 -3.37 11.46 -4.52
N PRO A 39 -2.22 12.10 -4.24
CA PRO A 39 -1.62 13.00 -5.20
C PRO A 39 -1.32 12.24 -6.49
N LYS A 40 -1.81 12.75 -7.63
CA LYS A 40 -1.45 12.28 -8.98
C LYS A 40 0.00 12.65 -9.27
N LYS A 41 0.92 12.00 -8.55
CA LYS A 41 2.34 12.16 -8.75
C LYS A 41 2.73 11.28 -9.92
N VAL A 42 3.11 11.90 -11.04
CA VAL A 42 3.75 11.17 -12.13
C VAL A 42 5.13 10.77 -11.63
N ILE A 43 5.22 9.56 -11.07
CA ILE A 43 6.48 8.98 -10.63
C ILE A 43 7.07 8.28 -11.85
N ALA A 44 8.27 8.68 -12.24
CA ALA A 44 8.96 8.00 -13.33
C ALA A 44 9.36 6.58 -12.89
N GLU A 45 9.38 5.63 -13.82
CA GLU A 45 9.71 4.23 -13.52
C GLU A 45 11.02 4.08 -12.73
N ARG A 46 12.05 4.86 -13.10
CA ARG A 46 13.34 4.92 -12.39
C ARG A 46 13.22 5.30 -10.91
N GLU A 47 12.27 6.16 -10.57
CA GLU A 47 12.05 6.62 -9.19
C GLU A 47 11.34 5.54 -8.38
N ILE A 48 10.38 4.83 -9.00
CA ILE A 48 9.73 3.65 -8.39
C ILE A 48 10.79 2.60 -8.07
N LEU A 49 11.66 2.31 -9.03
CA LEU A 49 12.73 1.32 -8.89
C LEU A 49 13.67 1.69 -7.74
N LYS A 50 14.11 2.95 -7.69
CA LYS A 50 14.95 3.46 -6.60
C LYS A 50 14.31 3.30 -5.23
N ILE A 51 13.02 3.64 -5.08
CA ILE A 51 12.27 3.48 -3.82
C ILE A 51 12.23 2.00 -3.40
N ILE A 52 12.03 1.08 -4.36
CA ILE A 52 11.99 -0.36 -4.08
C ILE A 52 13.36 -0.87 -3.62
N GLU A 53 14.43 -0.47 -4.31
CA GLU A 53 15.80 -0.86 -3.97
C GLU A 53 16.20 -0.37 -2.57
N GLU A 54 15.86 0.86 -2.22
CA GLU A 54 16.10 1.41 -0.88
C GLU A 54 15.38 0.59 0.20
N LYS A 55 14.13 0.19 -0.05
CA LYS A 55 13.37 -0.71 0.86
C LYS A 55 14.02 -2.09 0.98
N HIS A 56 14.51 -2.66 -0.13
CA HIS A 56 15.22 -3.93 -0.10
C HIS A 56 16.51 -3.85 0.73
N ARG A 57 17.30 -2.79 0.52
CA ARG A 57 18.52 -2.55 1.29
C ARG A 57 18.24 -2.40 2.79
N ALA A 58 17.20 -1.65 3.15
CA ALA A 58 16.79 -1.48 4.54
C ALA A 58 16.41 -2.82 5.19
N ARG A 59 15.61 -3.65 4.50
CA ARG A 59 15.23 -4.99 4.99
C ARG A 59 16.45 -5.91 5.17
N TYR A 60 17.36 -5.89 4.20
CA TYR A 60 18.59 -6.68 4.27
C TYR A 60 19.47 -6.25 5.44
N SER A 61 19.67 -4.94 5.61
CA SER A 61 20.42 -4.37 6.73
C SER A 61 19.81 -4.76 8.08
N ALA A 62 18.48 -4.66 8.23
CA ALA A 62 17.79 -5.07 9.46
C ALA A 62 18.03 -6.56 9.78
N ARG A 63 17.90 -7.45 8.79
CA ARG A 63 18.19 -8.89 8.97
C ARG A 63 19.62 -9.14 9.43
N MET A 64 20.60 -8.47 8.83
CA MET A 64 22.01 -8.61 9.21
C MET A 64 22.32 -8.01 10.59
N SER A 65 21.60 -6.96 11.01
CA SER A 65 21.78 -6.34 12.32
C SER A 65 21.32 -7.24 13.48
N HIS A 66 20.27 -8.03 13.29
CA HIS A 66 19.82 -9.04 14.25
C HIS A 66 20.79 -10.22 14.34
N HIS A 67 21.39 -10.62 13.21
CA HIS A 67 22.41 -11.68 13.19
C HIS A 67 23.66 -11.31 14.01
N ARG A 68 24.06 -10.03 14.01
CA ARG A 68 25.22 -9.54 14.78
C ARG A 68 24.97 -9.32 16.28
N ARG A 69 23.72 -9.28 16.74
CA ARG A 69 23.38 -9.09 18.17
C ARG A 69 23.21 -10.40 18.94
N ASN A 70 23.02 -11.51 18.25
CA ASN A 70 22.81 -12.84 18.82
C ASN A 70 23.98 -13.82 18.53
N GLY A 71 25.13 -13.31 18.08
CA GLY A 71 26.35 -14.08 17.83
C GLY A 71 27.49 -13.65 18.73
#